data_AF-A0A925CKF1-F1
#
_entry.id   AF-A0A925CKF1-F1
#
_cell.length_a   1.000
_cell.length_b   1.000
_cell.length_c   1.000
_cell.angle_alpha   90.00
_cell.angle_beta   90.00
_cell.angle_gamma   90.00
#
_symmetry.space_group_name_H-M   'P 1'
#
loop_
_entity.id
_entity.type
_entity.pdbx_description
1 polymer ?
#
loop_
_entity_poly.entity_id
_entity_poly.type
_entity_poly.pdbx_seq_one_letter_code
_entity_poly.pdbx_strand_id
1 'polypeptide(L)'
;MGLYWRLLYPSLLTLLLWGTPAFSASTQTVIAIGHYAMADGDTLASAEENVLQRAQRNAVEEAGIYLESTFRDVEKESGGKSTHTSSLEIRTIAAAVTRTEILESRRSFELNRPVFFVRIRATVDMSSLAESIRRFQSDQQLTQHFRQLQQENHQLRSQLKELQRQPIGVRMLAIDPNRKSASHGQARAMLETALHTTNLRDKIQLSTTAATLDDRYVDPLIVRGQTYLRLVSLAFSQRGQASDYADYLDKANIDFDRAIALDAKNVWAWVGKGDVLTWSKQLDEAAAAYEQALVLDPFADIARQPLIGIYTTQARRQAEAKSWRQALATLKKILNPQTPESWITYQKEAYALRSEIYLKINQPEQAIEDLSTVIRVDPTNAAALVIRAKLYRERLQGRLAKDDLERACVIGSVQACEQLP
;
A
#
# COMPACT_ATOMS: atom_id res chain seq x y z
N MET A 1 -74.47 14.99 39.86
CA MET A 1 -74.45 13.52 39.97
C MET A 1 -73.06 13.06 39.56
N GLY A 2 -72.19 12.39 40.33
CA GLY A 2 -72.10 12.00 41.74
C GLY A 2 -70.60 11.77 42.02
N LEU A 3 -70.08 12.37 43.08
CA LEU A 3 -69.43 11.73 44.24
C LEU A 3 -68.22 10.80 43.99
N TYR A 4 -67.07 11.23 44.56
CA TYR A 4 -66.03 10.54 45.35
C TYR A 4 -65.73 9.05 45.05
N TRP A 5 -64.45 8.63 44.95
CA TRP A 5 -63.66 8.26 46.14
C TRP A 5 -62.14 8.19 45.86
N ARG A 6 -61.38 8.58 46.88
CA ARG A 6 -59.93 8.37 47.06
C ARG A 6 -59.63 6.88 47.26
N LEU A 7 -58.45 6.42 46.82
CA LEU A 7 -57.67 5.42 47.55
C LEU A 7 -56.17 5.60 47.23
N LEU A 8 -55.41 5.88 48.28
CA LEU A 8 -53.95 5.87 48.37
C LEU A 8 -53.44 4.43 48.36
N TYR A 9 -52.31 4.16 47.70
CA TYR A 9 -51.19 3.41 48.28
C TYR A 9 -49.89 3.67 47.48
N PRO A 10 -48.76 3.98 48.14
CA PRO A 10 -47.46 4.15 47.52
C PRO A 10 -46.68 2.83 47.56
N SER A 11 -46.01 2.44 46.46
CA SER A 11 -45.11 1.28 46.48
C SER A 11 -43.98 1.43 45.48
N LEU A 12 -42.80 1.74 46.05
CA LEU A 12 -41.48 1.24 45.65
C LEU A 12 -41.11 1.37 44.17
N LEU A 13 -40.67 2.57 43.79
CA LEU A 13 -39.76 2.73 42.65
C LEU A 13 -38.36 2.24 43.08
N THR A 14 -38.16 0.93 43.05
CA THR A 14 -36.82 0.34 43.15
C THR A 14 -35.99 0.82 41.96
N LEU A 15 -34.99 1.66 42.24
CA LEU A 15 -33.89 1.95 41.34
C LEU A 15 -33.24 0.61 40.94
N LEU A 16 -33.58 0.14 39.74
CA LEU A 16 -32.78 -0.83 39.01
C LEU A 16 -31.50 -0.10 38.59
N LEU A 17 -30.50 -0.13 39.47
CA LEU A 17 -29.09 0.03 39.13
C LEU A 17 -28.79 -0.99 38.01
N TRP A 18 -28.84 -0.53 36.76
CA TRP A 18 -28.21 -1.22 35.65
C TRP A 18 -26.70 -1.15 35.90
N GLY A 19 -26.20 -2.11 36.67
CA GLY A 19 -24.79 -2.45 36.64
C GLY A 19 -24.47 -2.81 35.20
N THR A 20 -23.73 -1.93 34.52
CA THR A 20 -23.04 -2.29 33.29
C THR A 20 -22.31 -3.61 33.55
N PRO A 21 -22.53 -4.70 32.79
CA PRO A 21 -21.61 -5.81 32.85
C PRO A 21 -20.26 -5.23 32.43
N ALA A 22 -19.34 -5.17 33.39
CA ALA A 22 -17.95 -4.94 33.09
C ALA A 22 -17.60 -5.95 32.00
N PHE A 23 -17.17 -5.45 30.84
CA PHE A 23 -16.62 -6.26 29.77
C PHE A 23 -15.35 -6.88 30.34
N SER A 24 -15.51 -8.02 31.01
CA SER A 24 -14.39 -8.73 31.63
C SER A 24 -13.53 -9.23 30.50
N ALA A 25 -12.26 -8.81 30.47
CA ALA A 25 -11.25 -9.45 29.66
C ALA A 25 -11.36 -10.98 29.89
N SER A 26 -11.58 -11.74 28.82
CA SER A 26 -11.89 -13.16 28.89
C SER A 26 -10.60 -13.96 29.12
N THR A 27 -10.04 -13.84 30.32
CA THR A 27 -8.92 -14.66 30.77
C THR A 27 -9.46 -15.96 31.37
N GLN A 28 -8.99 -17.11 30.88
CA GLN A 28 -9.34 -18.41 31.43
C GLN A 28 -8.17 -18.95 32.25
N THR A 29 -8.44 -19.46 33.44
CA THR A 29 -7.44 -20.13 34.27
C THR A 29 -7.53 -21.64 34.08
N VAL A 30 -6.42 -22.27 33.70
CA VAL A 30 -6.33 -23.71 33.45
C VAL A 30 -5.26 -24.32 34.34
N ILE A 31 -5.53 -25.50 34.90
CA ILE A 31 -4.55 -26.28 35.66
C ILE A 31 -4.07 -27.41 34.77
N ALA A 32 -2.80 -27.34 34.37
CA ALA A 32 -2.21 -28.32 33.47
C ALA A 32 -1.02 -29.02 34.12
N ILE A 33 -0.78 -30.24 33.67
CA ILE A 33 0.35 -31.07 34.11
C ILE A 33 1.33 -31.30 32.96
N GLY A 34 2.62 -31.28 33.28
CA GLY A 34 3.71 -31.65 32.38
C GLY A 34 4.49 -32.82 32.95
N HIS A 35 4.80 -33.78 32.08
CA HIS A 35 5.73 -34.87 32.35
C HIS A 35 6.86 -34.83 31.34
N TYR A 36 8.10 -34.96 31.80
CA TYR A 36 9.26 -35.00 30.93
C TYR A 36 10.31 -35.97 31.47
N ALA A 37 10.71 -36.93 30.65
CA ALA A 37 11.85 -37.79 30.95
C ALA A 37 13.09 -37.20 30.28
N MET A 38 14.17 -37.04 31.04
CA MET A 38 15.40 -36.44 30.55
C MET A 38 16.02 -37.30 29.43
N ALA A 39 16.39 -36.67 28.30
CA ALA A 39 16.99 -37.36 27.17
C ALA A 39 18.53 -37.35 27.24
N ASP A 40 19.17 -38.21 26.43
CA ASP A 40 20.62 -38.34 26.37
C ASP A 40 21.22 -37.07 25.75
N GLY A 41 21.71 -36.15 26.59
CA GLY A 41 22.24 -34.84 26.20
C GLY A 41 21.61 -33.65 26.91
N ASP A 42 20.53 -33.84 27.67
CA ASP A 42 19.92 -32.77 28.43
C ASP A 42 20.66 -32.45 29.72
N THR A 43 20.70 -31.16 30.07
CA THR A 43 21.05 -30.71 31.42
C THR A 43 19.81 -30.70 32.31
N LEU A 44 20.02 -30.70 33.63
CA LEU A 44 18.91 -30.55 34.59
C LEU A 44 18.08 -29.28 34.32
N ALA A 45 18.72 -28.18 33.95
CA ALA A 45 18.03 -26.93 33.62
C ALA A 45 17.19 -27.06 32.34
N SER A 46 17.73 -27.70 31.28
CA SER A 46 16.98 -28.00 30.04
C SER A 46 15.74 -28.83 30.33
N ALA A 47 15.86 -29.86 31.18
CA ALA A 47 14.75 -30.74 31.52
C ALA A 47 13.64 -30.01 32.31
N GLU A 48 14.01 -29.09 33.21
CA GLU A 48 13.05 -28.26 33.95
C GLU A 48 12.33 -27.24 33.07
N GLU A 49 13.04 -26.67 32.10
CA GLU A 49 12.43 -25.79 31.11
C GLU A 49 11.47 -26.57 30.19
N ASN A 50 11.90 -27.73 29.71
CA ASN A 50 11.10 -28.57 28.81
C ASN A 50 9.81 -29.06 29.48
N VAL A 51 9.85 -29.47 30.74
CA VAL A 51 8.62 -29.89 31.47
C VAL A 51 7.68 -28.71 31.70
N LEU A 52 8.20 -27.51 31.96
CA LEU A 52 7.40 -26.30 32.13
C LEU A 52 6.75 -25.88 30.81
N GLN A 53 7.51 -25.86 29.71
CA GLN A 53 6.99 -25.59 28.38
C GLN A 53 5.93 -26.62 27.97
N ARG A 54 6.12 -27.91 28.32
CA ARG A 54 5.13 -28.97 28.10
C ARG A 54 3.83 -28.69 28.87
N ALA A 55 3.94 -28.33 30.15
CA ALA A 55 2.77 -28.00 30.97
C ALA A 55 2.03 -26.75 30.45
N GLN A 56 2.76 -25.72 30.02
CA GLN A 56 2.18 -24.52 29.42
C GLN A 56 1.48 -24.83 28.10
N ARG A 57 2.07 -25.67 27.24
CA ARG A 57 1.45 -26.14 26.00
C ARG A 57 0.16 -26.89 26.27
N ASN A 58 0.15 -27.82 27.22
CA ASN A 58 -1.05 -28.55 27.63
C ASN A 58 -2.13 -27.58 28.15
N ALA A 59 -1.75 -26.54 28.90
CA ALA A 59 -2.70 -25.53 29.38
C ALA A 59 -3.35 -24.74 28.24
N VAL A 60 -2.59 -24.43 27.18
CA VAL A 60 -3.13 -23.75 25.99
C VAL A 60 -4.01 -24.71 25.17
N GLU A 61 -3.62 -25.98 25.04
CA GLU A 61 -4.42 -27.04 24.42
C GLU A 61 -5.78 -27.20 25.10
N GLU A 62 -5.83 -27.19 26.44
CA GLU A 62 -7.05 -27.25 27.24
C GLU A 62 -7.87 -25.94 27.24
N ALA A 63 -7.20 -24.78 27.16
CA ALA A 63 -7.88 -23.48 27.04
C ALA A 63 -8.55 -23.29 25.67
N GLY A 64 -8.04 -23.96 24.64
CA GLY A 64 -8.62 -24.02 23.31
C GLY A 64 -7.63 -23.60 22.22
N ILE A 65 -7.63 -24.39 21.15
CA ILE A 65 -6.81 -24.16 19.96
C ILE A 65 -7.71 -24.07 18.74
N TYR A 66 -7.41 -23.13 17.85
CA TYR A 66 -8.05 -23.04 16.54
C TYR A 66 -7.19 -23.78 15.51
N LEU A 67 -7.75 -24.83 14.92
CA LEU A 67 -7.12 -25.64 13.87
C LEU A 67 -7.85 -25.37 12.55
N GLU A 68 -7.10 -25.10 11.50
CA GLU A 68 -7.65 -25.06 10.16
C GLU A 68 -6.79 -25.88 9.20
N SER A 69 -7.45 -26.70 8.40
CA SER A 69 -6.85 -27.41 7.27
C SER A 69 -7.22 -26.69 5.98
N THR A 70 -6.20 -26.23 5.27
CA THR A 70 -6.38 -25.61 3.95
C THR A 70 -5.86 -26.55 2.88
N PHE A 71 -6.73 -26.91 1.93
CA PHE A 71 -6.37 -27.70 0.76
C PHE A 71 -5.95 -26.74 -0.35
N ARG A 72 -4.71 -26.85 -0.81
CA ARG A 72 -4.20 -26.07 -1.95
C ARG A 72 -4.09 -26.98 -3.16
N ASP A 73 -5.00 -26.80 -4.10
CA ASP A 73 -4.86 -27.30 -5.46
C ASP A 73 -4.25 -26.20 -6.33
N VAL A 74 -3.05 -26.47 -6.83
CA VAL A 74 -2.37 -25.57 -7.77
C VAL A 74 -2.21 -26.32 -9.09
N GLU A 75 -2.89 -25.82 -10.11
CA GLU A 75 -2.67 -26.22 -11.49
C GLU A 75 -1.62 -25.29 -12.10
N LYS A 76 -0.44 -25.81 -12.39
CA LYS A 76 0.60 -25.07 -13.10
C LYS A 76 0.53 -25.42 -14.57
N GLU A 77 0.19 -24.44 -15.40
CA GLU A 77 0.44 -24.51 -16.84
C GLU A 77 1.83 -23.98 -17.14
N SER A 78 2.72 -24.84 -17.62
CA SER A 78 3.98 -24.44 -18.22
C SER A 78 4.15 -25.16 -19.55
N GLY A 79 4.23 -24.39 -20.64
CA GLY A 79 4.56 -24.92 -21.96
C GLY A 79 3.56 -25.94 -22.55
N GLY A 80 2.27 -25.84 -22.26
CA GLY A 80 1.23 -26.69 -22.87
C GLY A 80 1.01 -28.05 -22.21
N LYS A 81 1.55 -28.29 -21.00
CA LYS A 81 1.11 -29.37 -20.10
C LYS A 81 0.71 -28.80 -18.76
N SER A 82 -0.47 -29.18 -18.28
CA SER A 82 -0.93 -28.88 -16.92
C SER A 82 -0.44 -29.97 -15.96
N THR A 83 0.16 -29.54 -14.85
CA THR A 83 0.45 -30.42 -13.71
C THR A 83 -0.36 -29.96 -12.52
N HIS A 84 -1.14 -30.89 -11.96
CA HIS A 84 -1.90 -30.69 -10.73
C HIS A 84 -1.05 -31.11 -9.54
N THR A 85 -0.88 -30.20 -8.56
CA THR A 85 -0.28 -30.53 -7.27
C THR A 85 -1.24 -30.14 -6.16
N SER A 86 -1.65 -31.14 -5.38
CA SER A 86 -2.50 -30.98 -4.20
C SER A 86 -1.65 -31.07 -2.94
N SER A 87 -1.66 -30.03 -2.11
CA SER A 87 -0.97 -30.01 -0.81
C SER A 87 -1.92 -29.59 0.32
N LEU A 88 -1.90 -30.33 1.42
CA LEU A 88 -2.65 -30.00 2.63
C LEU A 88 -1.75 -29.20 3.59
N GLU A 89 -2.11 -27.94 3.85
CA GLU A 89 -1.47 -27.12 4.89
C GLU A 89 -2.40 -27.08 6.12
N ILE A 90 -1.95 -27.64 7.25
CA ILE A 90 -2.63 -27.53 8.55
C ILE A 90 -1.96 -26.39 9.32
N ARG A 91 -2.76 -25.41 9.76
CA ARG A 91 -2.29 -24.30 10.58
C ARG A 91 -3.01 -24.28 11.92
N THR A 92 -2.25 -23.97 12.97
CA THR A 92 -2.69 -24.02 14.36
C THR A 92 -2.49 -22.65 14.98
N ILE A 93 -3.56 -22.04 15.50
CA ILE A 93 -3.52 -20.78 16.26
C ILE A 93 -3.89 -21.10 17.70
N ALA A 94 -2.99 -20.76 18.62
CA ALA A 94 -3.10 -21.09 20.03
C ALA A 94 -3.13 -19.80 20.87
N ALA A 95 -3.87 -19.81 21.98
CA ALA A 95 -3.95 -18.66 22.88
C ALA A 95 -2.62 -18.42 23.63
N ALA A 96 -2.34 -17.17 23.99
CA ALA A 96 -1.12 -16.84 24.72
C ALA A 96 -1.29 -17.07 26.24
N VAL A 97 -0.28 -17.71 26.86
CA VAL A 97 -0.16 -17.78 28.32
C VAL A 97 0.37 -16.46 28.84
N THR A 98 -0.42 -15.73 29.64
CA THR A 98 -0.04 -14.42 30.19
C THR A 98 0.61 -14.52 31.56
N ARG A 99 0.24 -15.55 32.35
CA ARG A 99 0.80 -15.79 33.68
C ARG A 99 0.85 -17.27 33.99
N THR A 100 1.96 -17.73 34.57
CA THR A 100 2.15 -19.11 35.03
C THR A 100 2.50 -19.13 36.51
N GLU A 101 1.79 -19.94 37.30
CA GLU A 101 2.08 -20.21 38.70
C GLU A 101 2.36 -21.71 38.88
N ILE A 102 3.48 -22.08 39.50
CA ILE A 102 3.83 -23.49 39.76
C ILE A 102 3.16 -23.91 41.07
N LEU A 103 2.30 -24.94 41.02
CA LEU A 103 1.57 -25.47 42.17
C LEU A 103 2.27 -26.65 42.83
N GLU A 104 2.82 -27.56 42.02
CA GLU A 104 3.58 -28.72 42.47
C GLU A 104 4.72 -28.95 41.49
N SER A 105 5.93 -29.22 42.00
CA SER A 105 7.06 -29.68 41.20
C SER A 105 7.74 -30.81 41.96
N ARG A 106 7.93 -31.93 41.27
CA ARG A 106 8.64 -33.09 41.84
C ARG A 106 9.48 -33.77 40.79
N ARG A 107 10.54 -34.42 41.26
CA ARG A 107 11.46 -35.21 40.46
C ARG A 107 11.37 -36.65 40.94
N SER A 108 11.19 -37.58 40.01
CA SER A 108 11.22 -39.02 40.27
C SER A 108 12.31 -39.67 39.43
N PHE A 109 12.61 -40.92 39.74
CA PHE A 109 13.50 -41.76 38.94
C PHE A 109 12.69 -42.95 38.47
N GLU A 110 12.43 -43.03 37.16
CA GLU A 110 11.66 -44.11 36.55
C GLU A 110 12.51 -44.75 35.46
N LEU A 111 12.58 -46.09 35.45
CA LEU A 111 13.34 -46.85 34.44
C LEU A 111 14.80 -46.37 34.26
N ASN A 112 15.45 -46.05 35.37
CA ASN A 112 16.83 -45.57 35.43
C ASN A 112 17.08 -44.22 34.72
N ARG A 113 16.05 -43.38 34.57
CA ARG A 113 16.14 -42.01 34.04
C ARG A 113 15.44 -41.00 34.96
N PRO A 114 15.97 -39.77 35.11
CA PRO A 114 15.28 -38.71 35.83
C PRO A 114 13.99 -38.30 35.09
N VAL A 115 12.87 -38.28 35.81
CA VAL A 115 11.58 -37.82 35.29
C VAL A 115 11.12 -36.61 36.10
N PHE A 116 10.69 -35.58 35.40
CA PHE A 116 10.23 -34.32 35.94
C PHE A 116 8.71 -34.24 35.81
N PHE A 117 8.07 -33.81 36.89
CA PHE A 117 6.65 -33.53 36.92
C PHE A 117 6.41 -32.11 37.44
N VAL A 118 5.59 -31.36 36.72
CA VAL A 118 5.14 -30.04 37.15
C VAL A 118 3.64 -29.94 36.96
N ARG A 119 2.95 -29.42 37.98
CA ARG A 119 1.56 -28.97 37.90
C ARG A 119 1.55 -27.45 37.98
N ILE A 120 1.00 -26.79 36.98
CA ILE A 120 0.91 -25.32 36.91
C ILE A 120 -0.54 -24.87 36.93
N ARG A 121 -0.77 -23.64 37.40
CA ARG A 121 -1.95 -22.84 37.09
C ARG A 121 -1.52 -21.79 36.07
N ALA A 122 -2.05 -21.89 34.87
CA ALA A 122 -1.80 -20.92 33.80
C ALA A 122 -3.03 -20.03 33.61
N THR A 123 -2.80 -18.73 33.43
CA THR A 123 -3.81 -17.79 32.96
C THR A 123 -3.60 -17.59 31.47
N VAL A 124 -4.60 -17.98 30.69
CA VAL A 124 -4.58 -17.92 29.23
C VAL A 124 -5.50 -16.80 28.77
N ASP A 125 -4.97 -15.91 27.93
CA ASP A 125 -5.76 -14.80 27.38
C ASP A 125 -6.46 -15.20 26.09
N MET A 126 -7.78 -15.38 26.17
CA MET A 126 -8.60 -15.76 25.02
C MET A 126 -8.88 -14.57 24.08
N SER A 127 -8.65 -13.33 24.53
CA SER A 127 -8.85 -12.14 23.68
C SER A 127 -7.81 -12.07 22.56
N SER A 128 -6.55 -12.43 22.84
CA SER A 128 -5.48 -12.57 21.84
C SER A 128 -5.78 -13.65 20.79
N LEU A 129 -6.39 -14.78 21.20
CA LEU A 129 -6.82 -15.84 20.29
C LEU A 129 -7.93 -15.34 19.36
N ALA A 130 -8.94 -14.66 19.92
CA ALA A 130 -10.04 -14.10 19.13
C ALA A 130 -9.59 -13.02 18.14
N GLU A 131 -8.62 -12.19 18.52
CA GLU A 131 -8.02 -11.21 17.60
C GLU A 131 -7.21 -11.89 16.50
N SER A 132 -6.42 -12.91 16.83
CA SER A 132 -5.64 -13.69 15.87
C SER A 132 -6.55 -14.41 14.86
N ILE A 133 -7.67 -14.96 15.31
CA ILE A 133 -8.70 -15.57 14.44
C ILE A 133 -9.33 -14.52 13.51
N ARG A 134 -9.67 -13.33 14.02
CA ARG A 134 -10.29 -12.26 13.19
C ARG A 134 -9.36 -11.74 12.10
N ARG A 135 -8.10 -11.46 12.44
CA ARG A 135 -7.07 -11.05 11.46
C ARG A 135 -6.88 -12.11 10.39
N PHE A 136 -6.88 -13.38 10.80
CA PHE A 136 -6.76 -14.49 9.88
C PHE A 136 -7.97 -14.62 8.94
N GLN A 137 -9.19 -14.52 9.47
CA GLN A 137 -10.41 -14.54 8.64
C GLN A 137 -10.45 -13.40 7.63
N SER A 138 -9.99 -12.20 7.98
CA SER A 138 -9.88 -11.09 7.02
C SER A 138 -8.86 -11.35 5.93
N ASP A 139 -7.70 -11.94 6.26
CA ASP A 139 -6.68 -12.31 5.27
C ASP A 139 -7.18 -13.39 4.31
N GLN A 140 -7.99 -14.33 4.80
CA GLN A 140 -8.64 -15.33 3.95
C GLN A 140 -9.65 -14.71 2.99
N GLN A 141 -10.52 -13.81 3.47
CA GLN A 141 -11.47 -13.10 2.61
C GLN A 141 -10.74 -12.33 1.51
N LEU A 142 -9.63 -11.67 1.87
CA LEU A 142 -8.79 -10.98 0.90
C LEU A 142 -8.18 -11.94 -0.12
N THR A 143 -7.69 -13.10 0.33
CA THR A 143 -7.11 -14.13 -0.54
C THR A 143 -8.14 -14.73 -1.49
N GLN A 144 -9.35 -15.01 -1.00
CA GLN A 144 -10.46 -15.51 -1.82
C GLN A 144 -10.91 -14.46 -2.84
N HIS A 145 -11.05 -13.21 -2.42
CA HIS A 145 -11.40 -12.11 -3.32
C HIS A 145 -10.33 -11.91 -4.40
N PHE A 146 -9.05 -11.99 -4.03
CA PHE A 146 -7.95 -11.95 -5.00
C PHE A 146 -7.99 -13.12 -6.00
N ARG A 147 -8.30 -14.34 -5.56
CA ARG A 147 -8.48 -15.49 -6.46
C ARG A 147 -9.64 -15.29 -7.43
N GLN A 148 -10.76 -14.77 -6.94
CA GLN A 148 -11.91 -14.46 -7.78
C GLN A 148 -11.55 -13.42 -8.85
N LEU A 149 -10.88 -12.34 -8.45
CA LEU A 149 -10.38 -11.32 -9.38
C LEU A 149 -9.41 -11.89 -10.43
N GLN A 150 -8.55 -12.84 -10.06
CA GLN A 150 -7.65 -13.51 -11.00
C GLN A 150 -8.43 -14.39 -12.01
N GLN A 151 -9.45 -15.13 -11.55
CA GLN A 151 -10.31 -15.93 -12.40
C GLN A 151 -11.14 -15.06 -13.36
N GLU A 152 -11.74 -13.98 -12.86
CA GLU A 152 -12.48 -13.01 -13.67
C GLU A 152 -11.57 -12.35 -14.71
N ASN A 153 -10.35 -11.95 -14.33
CA ASN A 153 -9.37 -11.43 -15.29
C ASN A 153 -9.00 -12.47 -16.36
N HIS A 154 -8.85 -13.73 -15.97
CA HIS A 154 -8.56 -14.81 -16.92
C HIS A 154 -9.74 -15.03 -17.88
N GLN A 155 -10.96 -15.07 -17.38
CA GLN A 155 -12.18 -15.19 -18.19
C GLN A 155 -12.38 -14.01 -19.13
N LEU A 156 -12.17 -12.78 -18.66
CA LEU A 156 -12.24 -11.59 -19.50
C LEU A 156 -11.19 -11.64 -20.62
N ARG A 157 -9.97 -12.11 -20.33
CA ARG A 157 -8.94 -12.31 -21.34
C ARG A 157 -9.31 -13.40 -22.36
N SER A 158 -9.92 -14.50 -21.93
CA SER A 158 -10.38 -15.54 -22.86
C SER A 158 -11.55 -15.06 -23.72
N GLN A 159 -12.52 -14.35 -23.13
CA GLN A 159 -13.62 -13.71 -23.86
C GLN A 159 -13.10 -12.69 -24.86
N LEU A 160 -12.11 -11.89 -24.49
CA LEU A 160 -11.47 -10.93 -25.40
C LEU A 160 -10.80 -11.63 -26.57
N LYS A 161 -10.13 -12.77 -26.31
CA LYS A 161 -9.51 -13.61 -27.34
C LYS A 161 -10.54 -14.30 -28.24
N GLU A 162 -11.72 -14.63 -27.71
CA GLU A 162 -12.82 -15.26 -28.45
C GLU A 162 -13.62 -14.25 -29.30
N LEU A 163 -13.88 -13.07 -28.75
CA LEU A 163 -14.45 -11.93 -29.49
C LEU A 163 -13.53 -11.51 -30.65
N GLN A 164 -12.22 -11.56 -30.44
CA GLN A 164 -11.22 -11.35 -31.50
C GLN A 164 -11.19 -12.47 -32.55
N ARG A 165 -11.78 -13.64 -32.27
CA ARG A 165 -11.79 -14.82 -33.14
C ARG A 165 -13.10 -15.03 -33.90
N GLN A 166 -14.15 -14.23 -33.69
CA GLN A 166 -15.38 -14.39 -34.44
C GLN A 166 -15.15 -14.17 -35.96
N PRO A 167 -15.51 -15.12 -36.83
CA PRO A 167 -15.37 -14.97 -38.26
C PRO A 167 -16.53 -14.15 -38.86
N ILE A 168 -16.16 -13.37 -39.88
CA ILE A 168 -17.00 -12.56 -40.77
C ILE A 168 -18.16 -13.40 -41.32
N GLY A 169 -19.39 -13.05 -40.97
CA GLY A 169 -20.56 -13.86 -41.30
C GLY A 169 -21.87 -13.10 -41.53
N VAL A 170 -21.86 -11.82 -41.90
CA VAL A 170 -23.02 -11.16 -42.55
C VAL A 170 -22.48 -10.11 -43.52
N ARG A 171 -22.66 -10.35 -44.83
CA ARG A 171 -22.52 -9.32 -45.87
C ARG A 171 -23.72 -8.38 -45.77
N MET A 172 -23.69 -7.46 -44.80
CA MET A 172 -24.31 -6.16 -45.02
C MET A 172 -23.26 -5.35 -45.79
N LEU A 173 -23.67 -4.73 -46.90
CA LEU A 173 -22.96 -3.60 -47.50
C LEU A 173 -23.03 -2.43 -46.50
N ALA A 174 -22.44 -2.61 -45.33
CA ALA A 174 -21.97 -1.52 -44.50
C ALA A 174 -20.63 -1.14 -45.11
N ILE A 175 -20.55 0.09 -45.61
CA ILE A 175 -19.27 0.75 -45.76
C ILE A 175 -18.71 0.84 -44.33
N ASP A 176 -17.88 -0.12 -43.96
CA ASP A 176 -17.15 -0.13 -42.69
C ASP A 176 -16.16 1.04 -42.72
N PRO A 177 -16.30 2.06 -41.84
CA PRO A 177 -15.35 3.18 -41.77
C PRO A 177 -13.95 2.74 -41.35
N ASN A 178 -13.79 1.49 -40.89
CA ASN A 178 -12.60 0.95 -40.24
C ASN A 178 -12.08 -0.34 -40.89
N ARG A 179 -12.15 -0.47 -42.23
CA ARG A 179 -11.21 -1.36 -42.92
C ARG A 179 -9.79 -0.84 -42.69
N LYS A 180 -9.12 -1.35 -41.65
CA LYS A 180 -7.69 -1.15 -41.42
C LYS A 180 -6.96 -1.51 -42.71
N SER A 181 -6.44 -0.50 -43.39
CA SER A 181 -5.70 -0.64 -44.64
C SER A 181 -4.53 -1.61 -44.43
N ALA A 182 -4.08 -2.30 -45.49
CA ALA A 182 -2.85 -3.08 -45.45
C ALA A 182 -1.65 -2.22 -44.97
N SER A 183 -1.72 -0.90 -45.19
CA SER A 183 -0.75 0.07 -44.68
C SER A 183 -0.73 0.18 -43.15
N HIS A 184 -1.88 0.04 -42.47
CA HIS A 184 -1.93 0.02 -40.99
C HIS A 184 -1.25 -1.22 -40.41
N GLY A 185 -1.42 -2.39 -41.06
CA GLY A 185 -0.74 -3.62 -40.64
C GLY A 185 0.78 -3.52 -40.77
N GLN A 186 1.27 -2.90 -41.85
CA GLN A 186 2.69 -2.61 -42.05
C GLN A 186 3.21 -1.58 -41.03
N ALA A 187 2.48 -0.49 -40.82
CA ALA A 187 2.81 0.53 -39.82
C ALA A 187 2.96 -0.06 -38.41
N ARG A 188 2.03 -0.95 -38.02
CA ARG A 188 2.10 -1.66 -36.74
C ARG A 188 3.32 -2.57 -36.65
N ALA A 189 3.63 -3.35 -37.69
CA ALA A 189 4.81 -4.20 -37.70
C ALA A 189 6.11 -3.40 -37.56
N MET A 190 6.20 -2.23 -38.21
CA MET A 190 7.33 -1.31 -38.08
C MET A 190 7.40 -0.65 -36.70
N LEU A 191 6.26 -0.38 -36.07
CA LEU A 191 6.25 0.12 -34.70
C LEU A 191 6.73 -0.93 -33.70
N GLU A 192 6.30 -2.18 -33.87
CA GLU A 192 6.77 -3.29 -33.04
C GLU A 192 8.29 -3.45 -33.13
N THR A 193 8.87 -3.37 -34.33
CA THR A 193 10.34 -3.40 -34.47
C THR A 193 10.99 -2.18 -33.82
N ALA A 194 10.38 -0.99 -33.91
CA ALA A 194 10.86 0.22 -33.23
C ALA A 194 10.89 0.08 -31.69
N LEU A 195 9.90 -0.59 -31.10
CA LEU A 195 9.80 -0.80 -29.65
C LEU A 195 10.92 -1.69 -29.11
N HIS A 196 11.36 -2.68 -29.90
CA HIS A 196 12.44 -3.60 -29.54
C HIS A 196 13.83 -3.06 -29.87
N THR A 197 13.92 -1.96 -30.63
CA THR A 197 15.19 -1.36 -31.03
C THR A 197 15.77 -0.51 -29.90
N THR A 198 17.03 -0.76 -29.55
CA THR A 198 17.75 -0.01 -28.50
C THR A 198 18.34 1.32 -29.00
N ASN A 199 18.66 1.39 -30.30
CA ASN A 199 19.17 2.60 -30.94
C ASN A 199 18.05 3.63 -31.14
N LEU A 200 18.19 4.80 -30.51
CA LEU A 200 17.18 5.86 -30.53
C LEU A 200 17.01 6.48 -31.93
N ARG A 201 18.08 6.57 -32.73
CA ARG A 201 17.98 7.12 -34.10
C ARG A 201 17.17 6.19 -35.00
N ASP A 202 17.45 4.89 -34.94
CA ASP A 202 16.73 3.88 -35.71
C ASP A 202 15.26 3.81 -35.26
N LYS A 203 15.01 3.93 -33.95
CA LYS A 203 13.66 4.01 -33.39
C LYS A 203 12.88 5.22 -33.91
N ILE A 204 13.51 6.39 -34.05
CA ILE A 204 12.89 7.58 -34.67
C ILE A 204 12.57 7.32 -36.14
N GLN A 205 13.48 6.68 -36.88
CA GLN A 205 13.26 6.38 -38.30
C GLN A 205 12.11 5.40 -38.51
N LEU A 206 12.06 4.33 -37.71
CA LEU A 206 11.01 3.31 -37.77
C LEU A 206 9.64 3.87 -37.35
N SER A 207 9.59 4.68 -36.29
CA SER A 207 8.35 5.36 -35.90
C SER A 207 7.90 6.43 -36.90
N THR A 208 8.84 7.14 -37.54
CA THR A 208 8.53 8.10 -38.61
C THR A 208 7.93 7.42 -39.82
N THR A 209 8.55 6.33 -40.28
CA THR A 209 8.04 5.56 -41.41
C THR A 209 6.68 4.93 -41.11
N ALA A 210 6.49 4.38 -39.89
CA ALA A 210 5.18 3.91 -39.44
C ALA A 210 4.11 5.03 -39.45
N ALA A 211 4.44 6.24 -38.98
CA ALA A 211 3.52 7.38 -39.02
C ALA A 211 3.16 7.81 -40.44
N THR A 212 4.07 7.70 -41.41
CA THR A 212 3.78 8.04 -42.82
C THR A 212 2.94 6.99 -43.55
N LEU A 213 2.95 5.73 -43.09
CA LEU A 213 2.16 4.65 -43.68
C LEU A 213 0.69 4.71 -43.27
N ASP A 214 0.41 5.26 -42.10
CA ASP A 214 -0.95 5.50 -41.63
C ASP A 214 -1.02 6.80 -40.82
N ASP A 215 -1.48 7.86 -41.48
CA ASP A 215 -1.61 9.20 -40.90
C ASP A 215 -2.58 9.28 -39.71
N ARG A 216 -3.48 8.30 -39.56
CA ARG A 216 -4.41 8.22 -38.42
C ARG A 216 -3.87 7.37 -37.28
N TYR A 217 -2.73 6.73 -37.45
CA TYR A 217 -2.14 5.88 -36.42
C TYR A 217 -1.36 6.71 -35.41
N VAL A 218 -1.87 6.75 -34.17
CA VAL A 218 -1.37 7.64 -33.11
C VAL A 218 -0.12 7.10 -32.42
N ASP A 219 -0.03 5.78 -32.21
CA ASP A 219 1.05 5.16 -31.42
C ASP A 219 2.47 5.50 -31.93
N PRO A 220 2.76 5.54 -33.25
CA PRO A 220 4.08 5.92 -33.74
C PRO A 220 4.48 7.35 -33.34
N LEU A 221 3.53 8.29 -33.30
CA LEU A 221 3.79 9.66 -32.87
C LEU A 221 4.15 9.71 -31.39
N ILE A 222 3.43 8.96 -30.55
CA ILE A 222 3.72 8.87 -29.11
C ILE A 222 5.11 8.27 -28.88
N VAL A 223 5.42 7.15 -29.55
CA VAL A 223 6.73 6.49 -29.42
C VAL A 223 7.86 7.39 -29.92
N ARG A 224 7.65 8.13 -31.01
CA ARG A 224 8.64 9.07 -31.53
C ARG A 224 8.84 10.25 -30.59
N GLY A 225 7.77 10.86 -30.10
CA GLY A 225 7.79 11.95 -29.11
C GLY A 225 8.51 11.55 -27.82
N GLN A 226 8.22 10.36 -27.27
CA GLN A 226 8.95 9.81 -26.11
C GLN A 226 10.42 9.56 -26.41
N THR A 227 10.76 9.15 -27.63
CA THR A 227 12.15 8.94 -28.04
C THR A 227 12.91 10.26 -28.13
N TYR A 228 12.26 11.34 -28.59
CA TYR A 228 12.83 12.69 -28.52
C TYR A 228 13.04 13.16 -27.08
N LEU A 229 12.07 12.97 -26.18
CA LEU A 229 12.25 13.27 -24.75
C LEU A 229 13.41 12.49 -24.11
N ARG A 230 13.64 11.25 -24.54
CA ARG A 230 14.81 10.48 -24.11
C ARG A 230 16.12 11.08 -24.63
N LEU A 231 16.15 11.58 -25.86
CA LEU A 231 17.31 12.31 -26.39
C LEU A 231 17.56 13.62 -25.63
N VAL A 232 16.50 14.34 -25.25
CA VAL A 232 16.60 15.52 -24.38
C VAL A 232 17.27 15.17 -23.06
N SER A 233 16.79 14.11 -22.40
CA SER A 233 17.38 13.63 -21.15
C SER A 233 18.86 13.26 -21.31
N LEU A 234 19.22 12.58 -22.40
CA LEU A 234 20.62 12.23 -22.70
C LEU A 234 21.49 13.47 -22.92
N ALA A 235 21.05 14.40 -23.76
CA ALA A 235 21.77 15.65 -24.03
C ALA A 235 21.95 16.49 -22.75
N PHE A 236 20.90 16.60 -21.93
CA PHE A 236 20.96 17.27 -20.64
C PHE A 236 21.96 16.60 -19.68
N SER A 237 21.96 15.26 -19.62
CA SER A 237 22.88 14.50 -18.76
C SER A 237 24.35 14.66 -19.15
N GLN A 238 24.62 14.86 -20.45
CA GLN A 238 25.96 15.11 -20.99
C GLN A 238 26.41 16.57 -20.83
N ARG A 239 25.66 17.38 -20.05
CA ARG A 239 25.87 18.83 -19.90
C ARG A 239 25.82 19.58 -21.23
N GLY A 240 25.01 19.09 -22.18
CA GLY A 240 24.72 19.80 -23.42
C GLY A 240 24.13 21.19 -23.14
N GLN A 241 24.34 22.12 -24.07
CA GLN A 241 23.74 23.44 -23.99
C GLN A 241 22.22 23.33 -24.15
N ALA A 242 21.48 24.32 -23.64
CA ALA A 242 20.02 24.36 -23.78
C ALA A 242 19.56 24.31 -25.26
N SER A 243 20.37 24.87 -26.17
CA SER A 243 20.17 24.78 -27.61
C SER A 243 20.16 23.34 -28.15
N ASP A 244 20.96 22.46 -27.55
CA ASP A 244 21.23 21.13 -28.08
C ASP A 244 20.04 20.18 -27.92
N TYR A 245 19.15 20.48 -26.96
CA TYR A 245 17.93 19.71 -26.73
C TYR A 245 16.63 20.46 -27.00
N ALA A 246 16.68 21.76 -27.29
CA ALA A 246 15.50 22.54 -27.68
C ALA A 246 14.84 21.98 -28.94
N ASP A 247 15.62 21.64 -29.98
CA ASP A 247 15.10 21.05 -31.22
C ASP A 247 14.38 19.72 -30.99
N TYR A 248 14.89 18.88 -30.08
CA TYR A 248 14.21 17.63 -29.72
C TYR A 248 12.93 17.88 -28.91
N LEU A 249 12.92 18.88 -28.03
CA LEU A 249 11.71 19.27 -27.29
C LEU A 249 10.62 19.78 -28.24
N ASP A 250 10.97 20.61 -29.21
CA ASP A 250 10.01 21.13 -30.21
C ASP A 250 9.41 20.00 -31.05
N LYS A 251 10.26 19.05 -31.49
CA LYS A 251 9.81 17.85 -32.22
C LYS A 251 8.89 16.97 -31.37
N ALA A 252 9.24 16.74 -30.11
CA ALA A 252 8.38 16.01 -29.18
C ALA A 252 7.03 16.71 -28.99
N ASN A 253 7.04 18.05 -28.85
CA ASN A 253 5.84 18.84 -28.69
C ASN A 253 4.88 18.67 -29.88
N ILE A 254 5.42 18.78 -31.11
CA ILE A 254 4.65 18.61 -32.35
C ILE A 254 4.02 17.22 -32.43
N ASP A 255 4.76 16.17 -32.06
CA ASP A 255 4.27 14.80 -32.09
C ASP A 255 3.14 14.56 -31.09
N PHE A 256 3.26 15.07 -29.86
CA PHE A 256 2.19 14.95 -28.87
C PHE A 256 0.98 15.81 -29.22
N ASP A 257 1.17 17.02 -29.74
CA ASP A 257 0.05 17.88 -30.20
C ASP A 257 -0.71 17.22 -31.36
N ARG A 258 0.00 16.61 -32.31
CA ARG A 258 -0.63 15.84 -33.40
C ARG A 258 -1.30 14.58 -32.86
N ALA A 259 -0.70 13.87 -31.92
CA ALA A 259 -1.30 12.70 -31.29
C ALA A 259 -2.60 13.04 -30.56
N ILE A 260 -2.64 14.13 -29.79
CA ILE A 260 -3.85 14.64 -29.11
C ILE A 260 -4.91 15.06 -30.12
N ALA A 261 -4.53 15.70 -31.23
CA ALA A 261 -5.47 16.11 -32.27
C ALA A 261 -6.13 14.91 -32.98
N LEU A 262 -5.40 13.79 -33.12
CA LEU A 262 -5.90 12.55 -33.71
C LEU A 262 -6.72 11.72 -32.73
N ASP A 263 -6.28 11.63 -31.47
CA ASP A 263 -6.97 10.94 -30.39
C ASP A 263 -6.84 11.70 -29.06
N ALA A 264 -7.83 12.56 -28.80
CA ALA A 264 -7.90 13.36 -27.58
C ALA A 264 -8.13 12.52 -26.31
N LYS A 265 -8.47 11.23 -26.43
CA LYS A 265 -8.67 10.32 -25.29
C LYS A 265 -7.43 9.47 -24.99
N ASN A 266 -6.32 9.71 -25.69
CA ASN A 266 -5.10 8.97 -25.47
C ASN A 266 -4.33 9.50 -24.24
N VAL A 267 -4.30 8.71 -23.16
CA VAL A 267 -3.61 9.06 -21.90
C VAL A 267 -2.13 9.35 -22.13
N TRP A 268 -1.43 8.54 -22.93
CA TRP A 268 0.01 8.67 -23.16
C TRP A 268 0.39 9.94 -23.92
N ALA A 269 -0.50 10.42 -24.80
CA ALA A 269 -0.29 11.68 -25.51
C ALA A 269 -0.36 12.88 -24.55
N TRP A 270 -1.33 12.89 -23.63
CA TRP A 270 -1.44 13.92 -22.57
C TRP A 270 -0.29 13.87 -21.57
N VAL A 271 0.16 12.68 -21.17
CA VAL A 271 1.36 12.52 -20.32
C VAL A 271 2.60 13.06 -21.02
N GLY A 272 2.82 12.68 -22.29
CA GLY A 272 3.94 13.18 -23.08
C GLY A 272 3.92 14.70 -23.27
N LYS A 273 2.73 15.29 -23.46
CA LYS A 273 2.55 16.75 -23.48
C LYS A 273 2.95 17.39 -22.15
N GLY A 274 2.53 16.81 -21.03
CA GLY A 274 2.94 17.25 -19.69
C GLY A 274 4.45 17.18 -19.48
N ASP A 275 5.11 16.12 -19.98
CA ASP A 275 6.56 15.94 -19.89
C ASP A 275 7.31 17.03 -20.68
N VAL A 276 6.88 17.31 -21.91
CA VAL A 276 7.45 18.39 -22.74
C VAL A 276 7.30 19.74 -22.05
N LEU A 277 6.11 20.06 -21.53
CA LEU A 277 5.85 21.33 -20.83
C LEU A 277 6.69 21.45 -19.55
N THR A 278 6.90 20.35 -18.84
CA THR A 278 7.78 20.28 -17.66
C THR A 278 9.23 20.61 -18.03
N TRP A 279 9.75 20.02 -19.11
CA TRP A 279 11.08 20.36 -19.64
C TRP A 279 11.21 21.83 -20.05
N SER A 280 10.13 22.40 -20.61
CA SER A 280 10.02 23.81 -20.99
C SER A 280 9.76 24.76 -19.80
N LYS A 281 9.70 24.24 -18.56
CA LYS A 281 9.42 24.98 -17.32
C LYS A 281 8.04 25.67 -17.28
N GLN A 282 7.12 25.25 -18.14
CA GLN A 282 5.73 25.70 -18.20
C GLN A 282 4.89 24.84 -17.24
N LEU A 283 5.10 25.06 -15.94
CA LEU A 283 4.60 24.14 -14.90
C LEU A 283 3.07 24.16 -14.76
N ASP A 284 2.42 25.31 -14.97
CA ASP A 284 0.96 25.42 -14.84
C ASP A 284 0.26 24.68 -16.00
N GLU A 285 0.76 24.83 -17.22
CA GLU A 285 0.29 24.10 -18.39
C GLU A 285 0.61 22.60 -18.30
N ALA A 286 1.79 22.25 -17.77
CA ALA A 286 2.16 20.86 -17.53
C ALA A 286 1.18 20.19 -16.54
N ALA A 287 0.86 20.87 -15.43
CA ALA A 287 -0.11 20.38 -14.47
C ALA A 287 -1.48 20.13 -15.13
N ALA A 288 -1.95 21.06 -15.97
CA ALA A 288 -3.21 20.88 -16.70
C ALA A 288 -3.17 19.67 -17.63
N ALA A 289 -2.06 19.41 -18.34
CA ALA A 289 -1.92 18.24 -19.21
C ALA A 289 -1.95 16.92 -18.43
N TYR A 290 -1.24 16.85 -17.29
CA TYR A 290 -1.29 15.66 -16.43
C TYR A 290 -2.67 15.46 -15.76
N GLU A 291 -3.36 16.56 -15.42
CA GLU A 291 -4.74 16.48 -14.93
C GLU A 291 -5.68 15.91 -16.00
N GLN A 292 -5.55 16.31 -17.27
CA GLN A 292 -6.32 15.70 -18.36
C GLN A 292 -6.02 14.20 -18.49
N ALA A 293 -4.75 13.78 -18.36
CA ALA A 293 -4.40 12.36 -18.35
C ALA A 293 -5.09 11.60 -17.20
N LEU A 294 -5.16 12.19 -16.00
CA LEU A 294 -5.82 11.58 -14.84
C LEU A 294 -7.36 11.60 -14.89
N VAL A 295 -7.94 12.54 -15.63
CA VAL A 295 -9.38 12.53 -15.95
C VAL A 295 -9.72 11.35 -16.86
N LEU A 296 -8.84 11.06 -17.83
CA LEU A 296 -9.01 9.95 -18.77
C LEU A 296 -8.73 8.58 -18.10
N ASP A 297 -7.68 8.50 -17.30
CA ASP A 297 -7.33 7.32 -16.50
C ASP A 297 -6.89 7.71 -15.09
N PRO A 298 -7.79 7.58 -14.09
CA PRO A 298 -7.47 7.84 -12.68
C PRO A 298 -6.36 6.95 -12.10
N PHE A 299 -5.95 5.87 -12.77
CA PHE A 299 -4.89 4.97 -12.33
C PHE A 299 -3.56 5.22 -13.05
N ALA A 300 -3.47 6.27 -13.88
CA ALA A 300 -2.23 6.65 -14.56
C ALA A 300 -1.19 7.24 -13.57
N ASP A 301 -0.52 6.37 -12.83
CA ASP A 301 0.53 6.74 -11.86
C ASP A 301 1.67 7.54 -12.51
N ILE A 302 1.95 7.26 -13.78
CA ILE A 302 2.89 7.99 -14.64
C ILE A 302 2.58 9.49 -14.75
N ALA A 303 1.30 9.88 -14.70
CA ALA A 303 0.86 11.28 -14.76
C ALA A 303 0.79 11.90 -13.35
N ARG A 304 0.39 11.09 -12.36
CA ARG A 304 0.23 11.52 -10.97
C ARG A 304 1.55 11.93 -10.32
N GLN A 305 2.61 11.17 -10.53
CA GLN A 305 3.92 11.45 -9.93
C GLN A 305 4.47 12.84 -10.29
N PRO A 306 4.60 13.23 -11.58
CA PRO A 306 5.06 14.56 -11.93
C PRO A 306 4.08 15.65 -11.48
N LEU A 307 2.77 15.39 -11.51
CA LEU A 307 1.77 16.33 -11.01
C LEU A 307 1.94 16.65 -9.50
N ILE A 308 2.21 15.63 -8.68
CA ILE A 308 2.54 15.81 -7.25
C ILE A 308 3.77 16.70 -7.10
N GLY A 309 4.83 16.44 -7.88
CA GLY A 309 6.04 17.24 -7.88
C GLY A 309 5.77 18.71 -8.22
N ILE A 310 5.04 18.96 -9.31
CA ILE A 310 4.69 20.31 -9.77
C ILE A 310 3.90 21.07 -8.70
N TYR A 311 2.84 20.48 -8.17
CA TYR A 311 2.02 21.13 -7.15
C TYR A 311 2.78 21.35 -5.84
N THR A 312 3.68 20.44 -5.47
CA THR A 312 4.56 20.63 -4.31
C THR A 312 5.52 21.80 -4.52
N THR A 313 6.13 21.93 -5.70
CA THR A 313 6.99 23.08 -6.05
C THR A 313 6.21 24.40 -6.08
N GLN A 314 5.00 24.40 -6.64
CA GLN A 314 4.13 25.58 -6.65
C GLN A 314 3.72 25.99 -5.24
N ALA A 315 3.31 25.04 -4.40
CA ALA A 315 2.99 25.28 -3.01
C ALA A 315 4.19 25.80 -2.21
N ARG A 316 5.40 25.30 -2.48
CA ARG A 316 6.64 25.79 -1.86
C ARG A 316 6.90 27.25 -2.18
N ARG A 317 6.79 27.65 -3.46
CA ARG A 317 6.90 29.05 -3.88
C ARG A 317 5.86 29.94 -3.21
N GLN A 318 4.62 29.46 -3.10
CA GLN A 318 3.54 30.18 -2.40
C GLN A 318 3.82 30.30 -0.89
N ALA A 319 4.38 29.26 -0.27
CA ALA A 319 4.78 29.27 1.14
C ALA A 319 5.95 30.23 1.40
N GLU A 320 6.95 30.28 0.52
CA GLU A 320 8.04 31.27 0.56
C GLU A 320 7.52 32.71 0.44
N ALA A 321 6.52 32.92 -0.42
CA ALA A 321 5.78 34.18 -0.53
C ALA A 321 4.81 34.44 0.64
N LYS A 322 4.84 33.61 1.71
CA LYS A 322 3.95 33.67 2.89
C LYS A 322 2.46 33.61 2.56
N SER A 323 2.10 33.12 1.38
CA SER A 323 0.74 32.94 0.92
C SER A 323 0.19 31.59 1.38
N TRP A 324 0.14 31.39 2.70
CA TRP A 324 -0.16 30.09 3.34
C TRP A 324 -1.47 29.46 2.87
N ARG A 325 -2.53 30.27 2.76
CA ARG A 325 -3.86 29.78 2.31
C ARG A 325 -3.82 29.24 0.88
N GLN A 326 -3.09 29.90 -0.01
CA GLN A 326 -2.93 29.44 -1.39
C GLN A 326 -2.10 28.16 -1.44
N ALA A 327 -1.00 28.11 -0.69
CA ALA A 327 -0.16 26.91 -0.58
C ALA A 327 -0.95 25.68 -0.09
N LEU A 328 -1.76 25.84 0.96
CA LEU A 328 -2.62 24.78 1.47
C LEU A 328 -3.71 24.35 0.46
N ALA A 329 -4.29 25.30 -0.28
CA ALA A 329 -5.27 24.99 -1.31
C ALA A 329 -4.64 24.18 -2.47
N THR A 330 -3.43 24.53 -2.88
CA THR A 330 -2.66 23.79 -3.88
C THR A 330 -2.34 22.37 -3.40
N LEU A 331 -1.84 22.22 -2.17
CA LEU A 331 -1.54 20.90 -1.59
C LEU A 331 -2.79 20.03 -1.41
N LYS A 332 -3.95 20.63 -1.13
CA LYS A 332 -5.22 19.90 -1.03
C LYS A 332 -5.63 19.22 -2.34
N LYS A 333 -5.21 19.74 -3.50
CA LYS A 333 -5.50 19.11 -4.81
C LYS A 333 -4.88 17.71 -4.94
N ILE A 334 -3.72 17.50 -4.30
CA ILE A 334 -2.96 16.24 -4.39
C ILE A 334 -3.12 15.34 -3.17
N LEU A 335 -3.35 15.92 -1.98
CA LEU A 335 -3.47 15.19 -0.72
C LEU A 335 -4.94 14.85 -0.43
N ASN A 336 -5.40 13.70 -0.92
CA ASN A 336 -6.75 13.17 -0.68
C ASN A 336 -6.71 12.02 0.36
N PRO A 337 -7.55 12.04 1.41
CA PRO A 337 -7.63 10.96 2.41
C PRO A 337 -7.93 9.56 1.85
N GLN A 338 -8.51 9.47 0.65
CA GLN A 338 -8.86 8.20 -0.01
C GLN A 338 -7.74 7.61 -0.88
N THR A 339 -6.53 8.17 -0.83
CA THR A 339 -5.40 7.63 -1.60
C THR A 339 -4.93 6.29 -1.02
N PRO A 340 -4.79 5.23 -1.85
CA PRO A 340 -4.04 4.03 -1.53
C PRO A 340 -2.72 4.30 -0.81
N GLU A 341 -2.40 3.47 0.18
CA GLU A 341 -1.20 3.63 1.01
C GLU A 341 0.09 3.61 0.19
N SER A 342 0.13 2.85 -0.91
CA SER A 342 1.25 2.80 -1.84
C SER A 342 1.60 4.17 -2.45
N TRP A 343 0.64 5.09 -2.54
CA TRP A 343 0.82 6.40 -3.15
C TRP A 343 1.37 7.44 -2.18
N ILE A 344 1.23 7.22 -0.87
CA ILE A 344 1.69 8.17 0.17
C ILE A 344 3.22 8.36 0.09
N THR A 345 3.95 7.34 -0.37
CA THR A 345 5.40 7.40 -0.63
C THR A 345 5.80 8.55 -1.55
N TYR A 346 5.04 8.82 -2.59
CA TYR A 346 5.32 9.92 -3.53
C TYR A 346 4.87 11.29 -2.98
N GLN A 347 4.00 11.31 -1.96
CA GLN A 347 3.45 12.53 -1.37
C GLN A 347 4.18 12.97 -0.10
N LYS A 348 5.19 12.21 0.35
CA LYS A 348 5.96 12.48 1.58
C LYS A 348 6.40 13.94 1.69
N GLU A 349 6.95 14.50 0.61
CA GLU A 349 7.42 15.89 0.57
C GLU A 349 6.28 16.90 0.67
N ALA A 350 5.12 16.59 0.08
CA ALA A 350 3.93 17.42 0.17
C ALA A 350 3.35 17.44 1.60
N TYR A 351 3.31 16.29 2.28
CA TYR A 351 2.92 16.21 3.71
C TYR A 351 3.92 16.95 4.60
N ALA A 352 5.23 16.79 4.37
CA ALA A 352 6.25 17.54 5.11
C ALA A 352 6.08 19.06 4.93
N LEU A 353 5.92 19.54 3.69
CA LEU A 353 5.68 20.96 3.41
C LEU A 353 4.38 21.46 4.05
N ARG A 354 3.30 20.65 4.01
CA ARG A 354 2.04 21.02 4.65
C ARG A 354 2.18 21.14 6.17
N SER A 355 2.92 20.23 6.80
CA SER A 355 3.22 20.30 8.22
C SER A 355 3.98 21.58 8.59
N GLU A 356 4.98 21.98 7.79
CA GLU A 356 5.73 23.23 7.99
C GLU A 356 4.80 24.45 7.90
N ILE A 357 3.90 24.47 6.93
CA ILE A 357 2.91 25.55 6.77
C ILE A 357 1.97 25.59 7.99
N TYR A 358 1.49 24.43 8.46
CA TYR A 358 0.65 24.34 9.65
C TYR A 358 1.34 24.90 10.90
N LEU A 359 2.64 24.63 11.07
CA LEU A 359 3.42 25.23 12.14
C LEU A 359 3.51 26.76 12.03
N LYS A 360 3.62 27.31 10.81
CA LYS A 360 3.63 28.77 10.60
C LYS A 360 2.30 29.44 10.89
N ILE A 361 1.17 28.74 10.70
CA ILE A 361 -0.17 29.26 11.01
C ILE A 361 -0.67 28.84 12.40
N ASN A 362 0.23 28.35 13.27
CA ASN A 362 -0.05 27.95 14.65
C ASN A 362 -1.12 26.85 14.77
N GLN A 363 -1.03 25.83 13.92
CA GLN A 363 -1.89 24.64 13.88
C GLN A 363 -1.08 23.36 14.15
N PRO A 364 -0.58 23.16 15.38
CA PRO A 364 0.35 22.07 15.69
C PRO A 364 -0.29 20.67 15.64
N GLU A 365 -1.61 20.55 15.87
CA GLU A 365 -2.33 19.28 15.77
C GLU A 365 -2.22 18.68 14.36
N GLN A 366 -2.56 19.47 13.34
CA GLN A 366 -2.53 19.06 11.95
C GLN A 366 -1.09 18.81 11.49
N ALA A 367 -0.12 19.58 12.00
CA ALA A 367 1.29 19.33 11.72
C ALA A 367 1.76 17.97 12.28
N ILE A 368 1.35 17.59 13.50
CA ILE A 368 1.68 16.29 14.08
C ILE A 368 1.07 15.14 13.26
N GLU A 369 -0.17 15.30 12.77
CA GLU A 369 -0.81 14.31 11.90
C GLU A 369 -0.01 14.11 10.61
N ASP A 370 0.32 15.20 9.91
CA ASP A 370 1.12 15.16 8.69
C ASP A 370 2.51 14.55 8.91
N LEU A 371 3.20 14.95 9.99
CA LEU A 371 4.50 14.36 10.36
C LEU A 371 4.37 12.86 10.68
N SER A 372 3.26 12.44 11.28
CA SER A 372 3.01 11.02 11.55
C SER A 372 2.80 10.22 10.27
N THR A 373 2.16 10.79 9.26
CA THR A 373 2.06 10.16 7.93
C THR A 373 3.44 10.04 7.27
N VAL A 374 4.28 11.07 7.38
CA VAL A 374 5.67 11.04 6.85
C VAL A 374 6.49 9.94 7.53
N ILE A 375 6.43 9.84 8.86
CA ILE A 375 7.20 8.84 9.64
C ILE A 375 6.69 7.42 9.41
N ARG A 376 5.39 7.25 9.14
CA ARG A 376 4.82 5.93 8.80
C ARG A 376 5.41 5.39 7.50
N VAL A 377 5.57 6.25 6.50
CA VAL A 377 6.08 5.86 5.17
C VAL A 377 7.60 5.87 5.09
N ASP A 378 8.23 6.78 5.82
CA ASP A 378 9.68 6.90 5.91
C ASP A 378 10.13 6.91 7.38
N PRO A 379 10.25 5.72 8.00
CA PRO A 379 10.64 5.61 9.41
C PRO A 379 12.04 6.12 9.72
N THR A 380 12.88 6.33 8.71
CA THR A 380 14.26 6.83 8.84
C THR A 380 14.35 8.34 8.69
N ASN A 381 13.24 9.05 8.51
CA ASN A 381 13.23 10.50 8.44
C ASN A 381 13.46 11.14 9.82
N ALA A 382 14.73 11.32 10.18
CA ALA A 382 15.14 11.91 11.45
C ALA A 382 14.63 13.35 11.63
N ALA A 383 14.53 14.14 10.56
CA ALA A 383 14.03 15.51 10.64
C ALA A 383 12.55 15.55 11.07
N ALA A 384 11.72 14.69 10.48
CA ALA A 384 10.31 14.60 10.85
C ALA A 384 10.12 14.13 12.31
N LEU A 385 10.93 13.17 12.77
CA LEU A 385 10.93 12.71 14.16
C LEU A 385 11.31 13.82 15.14
N VAL A 386 12.38 14.58 14.86
CA VAL A 386 12.82 15.70 15.71
C VAL A 386 11.77 16.80 15.78
N ILE A 387 11.17 17.16 14.64
CA ILE A 387 10.11 18.18 14.61
C ILE A 387 8.90 17.70 15.43
N ARG A 388 8.45 16.45 15.23
CA ARG A 388 7.29 15.92 15.97
C ARG A 388 7.56 15.80 17.47
N ALA A 389 8.77 15.37 17.86
CA ALA A 389 9.18 15.31 19.26
C ALA A 389 9.15 16.69 19.94
N LYS A 390 9.61 17.74 19.23
CA LYS A 390 9.53 19.11 19.73
C LYS A 390 8.08 19.52 20.01
N LEU A 391 7.17 19.22 19.08
CA LEU A 391 5.74 19.53 19.25
C LEU A 391 5.12 18.75 20.41
N TYR A 392 5.47 17.47 20.58
CA TYR A 392 5.02 16.69 21.73
C TYR A 392 5.53 17.26 23.06
N ARG A 393 6.78 17.74 23.11
CA ARG A 393 7.34 18.38 24.31
C ARG A 393 6.59 19.67 24.67
N GLU A 394 6.29 20.52 23.69
CA GLU A 394 5.50 21.74 23.88
C GLU A 394 4.09 21.45 24.42
N ARG A 395 3.57 20.24 24.17
CA ARG A 395 2.26 19.76 24.66
C ARG A 395 2.31 18.91 25.91
N LEU A 396 3.46 18.87 26.60
CA LEU A 396 3.67 18.05 27.81
C LEU A 396 3.50 16.53 27.59
N GLN A 397 3.63 16.07 26.35
CA GLN A 397 3.61 14.65 25.98
C GLN A 397 5.03 14.07 25.99
N GLY A 398 5.69 14.15 27.15
CA GLY A 398 7.13 13.86 27.29
C GLY A 398 7.53 12.43 26.89
N ARG A 399 6.63 11.45 27.09
CA ARG A 399 6.89 10.05 26.69
C ARG A 399 7.01 9.91 25.17
N LEU A 400 6.03 10.43 24.42
CA LEU A 400 6.04 10.39 22.96
C LEU A 400 7.20 11.19 22.37
N ALA A 401 7.54 12.33 22.99
CA ALA A 401 8.71 13.11 22.60
C ALA A 401 10.01 12.33 22.78
N LYS A 402 10.16 11.61 23.91
CA LYS A 402 11.32 10.76 24.17
C LYS A 402 11.44 9.64 23.15
N ASP A 403 10.36 8.91 22.88
CA ASP A 403 10.34 7.80 21.92
C ASP A 403 10.79 8.25 20.52
N ASP A 404 10.32 9.43 20.07
CA ASP A 404 10.72 10.00 18.78
C ASP A 404 12.18 10.46 18.76
N LEU A 405 12.69 11.05 19.85
CA LEU A 405 14.10 11.45 19.97
C LEU A 405 15.04 10.25 20.03
N GLU A 406 14.67 9.18 20.72
CA GLU A 406 15.46 7.94 20.78
C GLU A 406 15.58 7.33 19.38
N ARG A 407 14.47 7.23 18.66
CA ARG A 407 14.47 6.76 17.27
C ARG A 407 15.34 7.64 16.38
N ALA A 408 15.20 8.96 16.47
CA ALA A 408 16.01 9.90 15.68
C ALA A 408 17.51 9.80 16.03
N CYS A 409 17.85 9.57 17.30
CA CYS A 409 19.23 9.36 17.75
C CYS A 409 19.83 8.07 17.17
N VAL A 410 19.08 6.96 17.19
CA VAL A 410 19.49 5.68 16.57
C VAL A 410 19.75 5.82 15.08
N ILE A 411 18.97 6.67 14.39
CA ILE A 411 19.13 6.96 12.96
C ILE A 411 20.39 7.83 12.69
N GLY A 412 20.98 8.45 13.72
CA GLY A 412 22.20 9.25 13.61
C GLY A 412 22.00 10.76 13.77
N SER A 413 20.85 11.22 14.27
CA SER A 413 20.62 12.64 14.56
C SER A 413 21.31 13.06 15.86
N VAL A 414 22.44 13.77 15.74
CA VAL A 414 23.20 14.33 16.88
C VAL A 414 22.32 15.23 17.74
N GLN A 415 21.55 16.11 17.10
CA GLN A 415 20.61 17.02 17.77
C GLN A 415 19.56 16.26 18.61
N ALA A 416 19.15 15.07 18.17
CA ALA A 416 18.20 14.27 18.93
C ALA A 416 18.86 13.62 20.14
N CYS A 417 20.07 13.09 19.98
CA CYS A 417 20.84 12.48 21.06
C CYS A 417 21.15 13.48 22.19
N GLU A 418 21.51 14.72 21.86
CA GLU A 418 21.78 15.77 22.85
C GLU A 418 20.54 16.22 23.63
N GLN A 419 19.35 15.99 23.09
CA GLN A 419 18.08 16.36 23.72
C GLN A 419 17.46 15.24 24.56
N LEU A 420 18.08 14.06 24.60
CA LEU A 420 17.66 12.98 25.48
C LEU A 420 18.12 13.27 26.92
N PRO A 421 17.26 13.03 27.92
CA PRO A 421 17.57 13.26 29.33
C PRO A 421 18.56 12.25 29.91
#